data_AF-W7VPL4-F1
#
_entry.id   AF-W7VPL4-F1
#
_cell.length_a   1.000
_cell.length_b   1.000
_cell.length_c   1.000
_cell.angle_alpha   90.00
_cell.angle_beta   90.00
_cell.angle_gamma   90.00
#
_symmetry.space_group_name_H-M   'P 1'
#
loop_
_entity.id
_entity.type
_entity.pdbx_description
1 polymer ?
#
loop_
_entity_poly.entity_id
_entity_poly.type
_entity_poly.pdbx_seq_one_letter_code
_entity_poly.pdbx_strand_id
1 'polypeptide(L)' 'MHRLPSGAGHDAMKLHEVMPQAMLFVRGENAGISHNPLESTTADDMQLAVEAFLHLLGTLSQDTP' A
#
# COMPACT_ATOMS: atom_id res chain seq x y z
N MET A 1 -3.09 -18.18 -9.13
CA MET A 1 -2.41 -16.89 -8.92
C MET A 1 -3.39 -15.77 -9.23
N HIS A 2 -3.86 -15.03 -8.23
CA HIS A 2 -4.58 -13.76 -8.45
C HIS A 2 -3.53 -12.65 -8.53
N ARG A 3 -3.60 -11.77 -9.53
CA ARG A 3 -2.74 -10.58 -9.64
C ARG A 3 -3.55 -9.36 -9.20
N LEU A 4 -2.92 -8.47 -8.45
CA LEU A 4 -3.51 -7.21 -8.01
C LEU A 4 -2.67 -6.03 -8.52
N PRO A 5 -2.65 -5.77 -9.84
CA PRO A 5 -1.97 -4.58 -10.36
C PRO A 5 -2.70 -3.32 -9.88
N SER A 6 -1.95 -2.25 -9.57
CA SER A 6 -2.60 -0.95 -9.38
C SER A 6 -3.17 -0.46 -10.71
N GLY A 7 -4.45 -0.08 -10.71
CA GLY A 7 -5.08 0.59 -11.85
C GLY A 7 -4.89 2.11 -11.86
N ALA A 8 -4.47 2.70 -10.73
CA ALA A 8 -4.34 4.14 -10.55
C ALA A 8 -2.89 4.61 -10.68
N GLY A 9 -2.72 5.89 -11.03
CA GLY A 9 -1.42 6.56 -10.99
C GLY A 9 -0.95 6.75 -9.55
N HIS A 10 0.31 6.39 -9.26
CA HIS A 10 0.98 6.67 -7.98
C HIS A 10 2.40 7.15 -8.22
N ASP A 11 2.98 7.88 -7.28
CA ASP A 11 4.38 8.33 -7.37
C ASP A 11 5.36 7.17 -7.57
N ALA A 12 5.04 5.99 -7.02
CA ALA A 12 5.77 4.74 -7.22
C ALA A 12 6.00 4.40 -8.71
N MET A 13 5.06 4.78 -9.59
CA MET A 13 5.22 4.60 -11.04
C MET A 13 6.35 5.42 -11.63
N LYS A 14 6.76 6.53 -11.00
CA LYS A 14 7.92 7.31 -11.44
C LYS A 14 9.18 6.96 -10.66
N LEU A 15 9.05 6.69 -9.36
CA LEU A 15 10.19 6.33 -8.50
C LEU A 15 10.88 5.02 -8.93
N HIS A 16 10.18 4.11 -9.62
CA HIS A 16 10.78 2.86 -10.11
C HIS A 16 12.01 3.06 -11.01
N GLU A 17 12.17 4.23 -11.62
CA GLU A 17 13.31 4.56 -12.49
C GLU A 17 14.62 4.75 -11.71
N VAL A 18 14.54 5.04 -10.41
CA VAL A 18 15.69 5.42 -9.59
C VAL A 18 15.88 4.56 -8.33
N MET A 19 14.89 3.75 -7.96
CA MET A 19 15.00 2.82 -6.82
C MET A 19 14.02 1.65 -6.92
N PRO A 20 14.31 0.50 -6.28
CA PRO A 20 13.32 -0.55 -6.04
C PRO A 20 12.12 0.01 -5.28
N GLN A 21 10.91 -0.42 -5.65
CA GLN A 21 9.68 0.04 -5.01
C GLN A 21 8.66 -1.09 -4.90
N ALA A 22 7.78 -0.97 -3.90
CA ALA A 22 6.61 -1.82 -3.73
C ALA A 22 5.46 -0.99 -3.15
N MET A 23 4.22 -1.46 -3.35
CA MET A 23 3.02 -0.87 -2.77
C MET A 23 2.31 -1.87 -1.85
N LEU A 24 1.85 -1.40 -0.70
CA LEU A 24 0.95 -2.15 0.19
C LEU A 24 -0.47 -1.63 -0.01
N PHE A 25 -1.37 -2.50 -0.44
CA PHE A 25 -2.78 -2.17 -0.61
C PHE A 25 -3.58 -2.53 0.63
N VAL A 26 -4.50 -1.65 1.00
CA VAL A 26 -5.45 -1.86 2.10
C VAL A 26 -6.85 -1.89 1.53
N ARG A 27 -7.73 -2.71 2.12
CA ARG A 27 -9.11 -2.84 1.70
C ARG A 27 -9.84 -1.51 1.91
N GLY A 28 -10.46 -0.98 0.85
CA GLY A 28 -11.44 0.09 0.97
C GLY A 28 -12.85 -0.44 1.19
N GLU A 29 -13.64 0.26 1.99
CA GLU A 29 -15.08 0.02 2.14
C GLU A 29 -15.85 0.39 0.86
N ASN A 30 -17.16 0.13 0.84
CA ASN A 30 -18.04 0.55 -0.26
C ASN A 30 -17.53 0.08 -1.64
N ALA A 31 -17.09 -1.18 -1.71
CA ALA A 31 -16.51 -1.83 -2.89
C ALA A 31 -15.23 -1.16 -3.42
N GLY A 32 -14.46 -0.50 -2.54
CA GLY A 32 -13.21 0.18 -2.90
C GLY A 32 -13.43 1.47 -3.67
N ILE A 33 -14.56 2.15 -3.45
CA ILE A 33 -14.79 3.47 -4.04
C ILE A 33 -13.72 4.45 -3.56
N SER A 34 -13.23 5.29 -4.47
CA SER A 34 -12.24 6.34 -4.18
C SER A 34 -12.59 7.62 -4.93
N HIS A 35 -12.01 8.76 -4.51
CA HIS A 35 -12.37 10.11 -4.96
C HIS A 35 -13.86 10.43 -4.77
N ASN A 36 -14.45 9.90 -3.69
CA ASN A 36 -15.85 10.05 -3.35
C ASN A 36 -16.00 10.30 -1.84
N PRO A 37 -16.95 11.12 -1.37
CA PRO A 37 -17.17 11.32 0.07
C PRO A 37 -17.49 10.04 0.87
N LEU A 38 -17.92 8.97 0.21
CA LEU A 38 -18.14 7.65 0.81
C LEU A 38 -16.88 6.77 0.84
N GLU A 39 -15.74 7.25 0.34
CA GLU A 39 -14.45 6.56 0.48
C GLU A 39 -14.09 6.43 1.96
N SER A 40 -13.86 5.19 2.40
CA SER A 40 -13.58 4.90 3.79
C SER A 40 -12.81 3.59 3.94
N THR A 41 -12.20 3.41 5.10
CA THR A 41 -11.55 2.17 5.53
C THR A 41 -11.77 1.98 7.02
N THR A 42 -11.86 0.73 7.46
CA THR A 42 -12.05 0.43 8.88
C THR A 42 -10.80 0.74 9.70
N ALA A 43 -10.98 1.03 10.99
CA ALA A 43 -9.87 1.21 11.92
C ALA A 43 -9.01 -0.06 12.03
N ASP A 44 -9.64 -1.24 11.99
CA ASP A 44 -8.95 -2.52 12.08
C ASP A 44 -8.05 -2.76 10.85
N ASP A 45 -8.55 -2.52 9.63
CA ASP A 45 -7.75 -2.64 8.41
C ASP A 45 -6.58 -1.65 8.41
N MET A 46 -6.80 -0.42 8.90
CA MET A 46 -5.73 0.58 9.04
C MET A 46 -4.68 0.15 10.07
N GLN A 47 -5.09 -0.41 11.22
CA GLN A 47 -4.16 -0.91 12.23
C GLN A 47 -3.27 -2.02 11.67
N LEU A 48 -3.86 -2.99 10.97
CA LEU A 48 -3.11 -4.06 10.30
C LEU A 48 -2.15 -3.52 9.23
N ALA A 49 -2.56 -2.51 8.48
CA ALA A 49 -1.71 -1.87 7.48
C ALA A 49 -0.49 -1.19 8.12
N VAL A 50 -0.67 -0.48 9.24
CA VAL A 50 0.41 0.16 9.99
C VAL A 50 1.38 -0.90 10.53
N GLU A 51 0.86 -1.95 11.15
CA GLU A 51 1.68 -3.05 11.69
C GLU A 51 2.52 -3.73 10.60
N ALA A 52 1.88 -4.07 9.47
CA ALA A 52 2.57 -4.69 8.33
C ALA A 52 3.64 -3.77 7.74
N PHE A 53 3.34 -2.48 7.60
CA PHE A 53 4.29 -1.50 7.06
C PHE A 53 5.47 -1.26 8.02
N LEU A 54 5.22 -1.18 9.33
CA LEU A 54 6.28 -1.10 10.34
C LEU A 54 7.18 -2.35 10.32
N HIS A 55 6.61 -3.54 10.16
CA HIS A 55 7.39 -4.77 10.03
C HIS A 55 8.29 -4.76 8.78
N LEU A 56 7.76 -4.28 7.64
CA LEU A 56 8.52 -4.10 6.41
C LEU A 56 9.68 -3.12 6.61
N LEU A 57 9.41 -1.93 7.17
CA LEU A 57 10.44 -0.93 7.43
C LEU A 57 11.49 -1.44 8.42
N GLY A 58 11.06 -2.15 9.46
CA GLY A 58 11.95 -2.80 10.41
C GLY A 58 12.91 -3.77 9.72
N THR A 59 12.39 -4.63 8.84
CA THR A 59 13.19 -5.58 8.05
C THR A 59 14.16 -4.84 7.11
N LEU A 60 13.66 -3.89 6.33
CA LEU A 60 14.47 -3.11 5.37
C LEU A 60 15.56 -2.28 6.06
N SER A 61 15.33 -1.83 7.30
CA SER A 61 16.34 -1.09 8.08
C SER A 61 17.53 -1.94 8.52
N GLN A 62 17.34 -3.26 8.59
CA GLN A 62 18.39 -4.21 8.97
C GLN A 62 19.02 -4.89 7.76
N ASP A 63 18.35 -4.86 6.61
CA ASP A 63 18.93 -5.26 5.34
C ASP A 63 20.11 -4.34 5.02
N THR A 64 21.31 -4.88 5.19
CA THR A 64 22.56 -4.23 4.77
C THR A 64 22.86 -4.73 3.36
N PRO A 65 23.22 -3.86 2.40
CA PRO A 65 23.55 -4.28 1.04
C PRO A 65 24.66 -5.32 0.96
#